data_AF-A0A1H3TXK3-F1
#
_entry.id   AF-A0A1H3TXK3-F1
#
_cell.length_a   1.000
_cell.length_b   1.000
_cell.length_c   1.000
_cell.angle_alpha   90.00
_cell.angle_beta   90.00
_cell.angle_gamma   90.00
#
_symmetry.space_group_name_H-M   'P 1'
#
loop_
_entity.id
_entity.type
_entity.pdbx_description
1 polymer ?
#
loop_
_entity_poly.entity_id
_entity_poly.type
_entity_poly.pdbx_seq_one_letter_code
_entity_poly.pdbx_strand_id
1 'polypeptide(L)'
;MFEWLPLLQEELAPYPQVAIVLSSTWCIRPGYAKTLQLLPKELRARFIGGTFHKRVHGADPWLLASFRDTSRGQQILEDVTRRKPRQWLALDDDIEDWPPAILDRLVACDGKTGLSDPQTLMALRDMLQKCDAALVGNH
;
A
#
# COMPACT_ATOMS: atom_id res chain seq x y z
N MET A 1 4.01 -4.43 10.47
CA MET A 1 2.97 -3.60 9.79
C MET A 1 2.54 -2.35 10.58
N PHE A 2 2.29 -2.40 11.90
CA PHE A 2 1.76 -1.23 12.64
C PHE A 2 2.77 -0.48 13.53
N GLU A 3 3.98 -1.00 13.67
CA GLU A 3 5.01 -0.38 14.53
C GLU A 3 5.40 1.02 14.05
N TRP A 4 5.28 1.27 12.75
CA TRP A 4 5.76 2.50 12.11
C TRP A 4 4.64 3.45 11.68
N LEU A 5 3.42 3.27 12.19
CA LEU A 5 2.30 4.15 11.89
C LEU A 5 2.54 5.62 12.25
N PRO A 6 3.22 5.97 13.37
CA PRO A 6 3.52 7.37 13.67
C PRO A 6 4.39 8.01 12.58
N LEU A 7 5.45 7.33 12.14
CA LEU A 7 6.33 7.79 11.06
C LEU A 7 5.57 7.95 9.75
N LEU A 8 4.76 6.94 9.39
CA LEU A 8 3.90 7.03 8.20
C LEU A 8 2.93 8.21 8.28
N GLN A 9 2.32 8.45 9.45
CA GLN A 9 1.40 9.56 9.64
C GLN A 9 2.09 10.93 9.50
N GLU A 10 3.31 11.06 9.99
CA GLU A 10 4.14 12.26 9.83
C GLU A 10 4.46 12.52 8.35
N GLU A 11 4.92 11.50 7.61
CA GLU A 11 5.22 11.65 6.18
C GLU A 11 3.97 11.95 5.33
N LEU A 12 2.80 11.49 5.77
CA LEU A 12 1.52 11.76 5.09
C LEU A 12 0.85 13.07 5.53
N ALA A 13 1.36 13.74 6.57
CA ALA A 13 0.76 14.98 7.09
C ALA A 13 0.74 16.12 6.04
N PRO A 14 1.81 16.34 5.22
CA PRO A 14 1.80 17.33 4.15
C PRO A 14 0.85 17.01 2.99
N TYR A 15 0.41 15.75 2.87
CA TYR A 15 -0.37 15.25 1.73
C TYR A 15 -1.76 14.74 2.18
N PRO A 16 -2.68 15.62 2.62
CA PRO A 16 -3.98 15.22 3.16
C PRO A 16 -4.87 14.49 2.13
N GLN A 17 -4.60 14.66 0.83
CA GLN A 17 -5.31 14.01 -0.27
C GLN A 17 -4.89 12.55 -0.52
N VAL A 18 -3.81 12.08 0.12
CA VAL A 18 -3.34 10.69 -0.07
C VAL A 18 -4.34 9.71 0.54
N ALA A 19 -4.93 8.90 -0.34
CA ALA A 19 -5.74 7.75 0.03
C ALA A 19 -4.87 6.49 0.11
N ILE A 20 -5.15 5.63 1.09
CA ILE A 20 -4.34 4.43 1.37
C ILE A 20 -5.13 3.18 0.99
N VAL A 21 -4.44 2.23 0.32
CA VAL A 21 -4.96 0.89 0.06
C VAL A 21 -4.11 -0.11 0.83
N LEU A 22 -4.75 -1.05 1.52
CA LEU A 22 -4.05 -2.08 2.26
C LEU A 22 -3.78 -3.31 1.39
N SER A 23 -2.51 -3.57 1.08
CA SER A 23 -2.05 -4.83 0.48
C SER A 23 -1.33 -5.65 1.55
N SER A 24 -2.02 -6.60 2.17
CA SER A 24 -1.47 -7.42 3.24
C SER A 24 -2.26 -8.71 3.41
N THR A 25 -1.60 -9.77 3.87
CA THR A 25 -2.27 -11.01 4.30
C THR A 25 -3.32 -10.76 5.39
N TRP A 26 -3.20 -9.65 6.13
CA TRP A 26 -4.16 -9.23 7.14
C TRP A 26 -5.52 -8.81 6.54
N CYS A 27 -5.57 -8.43 5.26
CA CYS A 27 -6.83 -8.23 4.54
C CYS A 27 -7.62 -9.53 4.37
N ILE A 28 -6.94 -10.68 4.39
CA ILE A 28 -7.54 -12.01 4.32
C ILE A 28 -7.91 -12.49 5.73
N ARG A 29 -6.94 -12.47 6.65
CA ARG A 29 -7.14 -12.87 8.05
C ARG A 29 -6.28 -11.98 8.96
N PRO A 30 -6.88 -11.20 9.88
CA PRO A 30 -8.26 -11.30 10.39
C PRO A 30 -9.34 -10.72 9.47
N GLY A 31 -8.96 -10.01 8.41
CA GLY A 31 -9.88 -9.39 7.45
C GLY A 31 -9.80 -7.87 7.50
N TYR A 32 -10.00 -7.22 6.35
CA TYR A 32 -9.83 -5.77 6.18
C TYR A 32 -10.42 -4.90 7.31
N ALA A 33 -11.71 -5.08 7.64
CA ALA A 33 -12.36 -4.26 8.67
C ALA A 33 -11.74 -4.44 10.08
N LYS A 34 -11.37 -5.68 10.45
CA LYS A 34 -10.71 -5.96 11.73
C LYS A 34 -9.30 -5.39 11.75
N THR A 35 -8.59 -5.45 10.63
CA THR A 35 -7.26 -4.86 10.49
C THR A 35 -7.30 -3.35 10.66
N LEU A 36 -8.28 -2.66 10.07
CA LEU A 36 -8.45 -1.22 10.25
C LEU A 36 -8.74 -0.80 11.70
N GLN A 37 -9.40 -1.65 12.50
CA GLN A 37 -9.68 -1.35 13.90
C GLN A 37 -8.41 -1.21 14.75
N LEU A 38 -7.29 -1.77 14.29
CA LEU A 38 -5.99 -1.69 14.96
C LEU A 38 -5.24 -0.38 14.65
N LEU A 39 -5.74 0.41 13.71
CA LEU A 39 -5.13 1.68 13.29
C LEU A 39 -5.64 2.87 14.10
N PRO A 40 -4.81 3.91 14.32
CA PRO A 40 -5.26 5.23 14.79
C PRO A 40 -6.39 5.77 13.91
N LYS A 41 -7.33 6.52 14.52
CA LYS A 41 -8.55 6.98 13.85
C LYS A 41 -8.25 7.89 12.65
N GLU A 42 -7.26 8.75 12.82
CA GLU A 42 -6.80 9.76 11.87
C GLU A 42 -6.28 9.09 10.59
N LEU A 43 -5.50 8.03 10.75
CA LEU A 43 -4.97 7.26 9.64
C LEU A 43 -6.03 6.34 9.02
N ARG A 44 -6.88 5.72 9.85
CA ARG A 44 -7.97 4.85 9.39
C ARG A 44 -8.89 5.54 8.39
N ALA A 45 -9.18 6.82 8.59
CA ALA A 45 -10.03 7.61 7.69
C ALA A 45 -9.46 7.75 6.27
N ARG A 46 -8.14 7.55 6.09
CA ARG A 46 -7.47 7.61 4.79
C ARG A 46 -7.53 6.29 4.02
N PHE A 47 -7.89 5.17 4.66
CA PHE A 47 -7.96 3.88 3.98
C PHE A 47 -9.24 3.74 3.13
N ILE A 48 -9.08 3.47 1.83
CA ILE A 48 -10.19 3.37 0.85
C ILE A 48 -10.43 1.94 0.34
N GLY A 49 -9.78 0.96 0.93
CA GLY A 49 -9.95 -0.46 0.67
C GLY A 49 -8.67 -1.26 0.86
N GLY A 50 -8.73 -2.54 0.49
CA GLY A 50 -7.56 -3.39 0.32
C GLY A 50 -7.49 -3.97 -1.09
N THR A 51 -6.36 -4.57 -1.43
CA THR A 51 -6.20 -5.31 -2.69
C THR A 51 -7.05 -6.59 -2.69
N PHE A 52 -7.20 -7.24 -1.53
CA PHE A 52 -8.08 -8.39 -1.35
C PHE A 52 -9.56 -8.02 -1.18
N HIS A 53 -10.43 -8.62 -2.00
CA HIS A 53 -11.89 -8.47 -1.90
C HIS A 53 -12.56 -9.81 -1.63
N LYS A 54 -13.17 -9.97 -0.44
CA LYS A 54 -13.79 -11.25 -0.02
C LYS A 54 -14.82 -11.79 -1.01
N ARG A 55 -15.61 -10.92 -1.66
CA ARG A 55 -16.64 -11.33 -2.64
C ARG A 55 -16.08 -11.76 -3.99
N VAL A 56 -14.83 -11.43 -4.29
CA VAL A 56 -14.16 -11.74 -5.55
C VAL A 56 -13.13 -12.82 -5.30
N HIS A 57 -12.08 -12.48 -4.54
CA HIS A 57 -10.95 -13.36 -4.27
C HIS A 57 -11.26 -14.41 -3.20
N GLY A 58 -12.30 -14.20 -2.38
CA GLY A 58 -12.71 -15.16 -1.34
C GLY A 58 -14.02 -15.87 -1.66
N ALA A 59 -14.50 -15.80 -2.91
CA ALA A 59 -15.78 -16.37 -3.31
C ALA A 59 -15.75 -17.91 -3.29
N ASP A 60 -14.59 -18.50 -3.57
CA ASP A 60 -14.34 -19.93 -3.45
C ASP A 60 -12.86 -20.20 -3.08
N PRO A 61 -12.50 -21.45 -2.70
CA PRO A 61 -11.14 -21.79 -2.31
C PRO A 61 -10.09 -21.63 -3.42
N TRP A 62 -10.46 -21.80 -4.68
CA TRP A 62 -9.54 -21.70 -5.81
C TRP A 62 -9.17 -20.24 -6.08
N LEU A 63 -10.15 -19.32 -6.08
CA LEU A 63 -9.90 -17.89 -6.20
C LEU A 63 -9.06 -17.35 -5.02
N LEU A 64 -9.25 -17.91 -3.83
CA LEU A 64 -8.45 -17.54 -2.66
C LEU A 64 -7.00 -18.01 -2.79
N ALA A 65 -6.79 -19.25 -3.27
CA ALA A 65 -5.47 -19.78 -3.55
C ALA A 65 -4.77 -18.96 -4.64
N SER A 66 -5.46 -18.72 -5.76
CA SER A 66 -4.96 -17.89 -6.86
C SER A 66 -4.53 -16.50 -6.40
N PHE A 67 -5.32 -15.82 -5.57
CA PHE A 67 -4.92 -14.52 -5.03
C PHE A 67 -3.69 -14.61 -4.11
N ARG A 68 -3.57 -15.68 -3.31
CA ARG A 68 -2.42 -15.89 -2.41
C ARG A 68 -1.13 -16.20 -3.17
N ASP A 69 -1.24 -16.91 -4.27
CA ASP A 69 -0.10 -17.30 -5.12
C ASP A 69 0.32 -16.15 -6.07
N THR A 70 -0.48 -15.09 -6.16
CA THR A 70 -0.15 -13.89 -6.93
C THR A 70 0.84 -13.03 -6.14
N SER A 71 1.95 -12.62 -6.77
CA SER A 71 2.97 -11.77 -6.12
C SER A 71 2.38 -10.46 -5.60
N ARG A 72 3.00 -9.87 -4.56
CA ARG A 72 2.54 -8.62 -3.95
C ARG A 72 2.43 -7.49 -4.96
N GLY A 73 3.46 -7.34 -5.80
CA GLY A 73 3.49 -6.35 -6.88
C GLY A 73 2.35 -6.55 -7.88
N GLN A 74 2.04 -7.78 -8.25
CA GLN A 74 0.94 -8.09 -9.17
C GLN A 74 -0.44 -7.79 -8.55
N GLN A 75 -0.67 -8.13 -7.27
CA GLN A 75 -1.91 -7.76 -6.54
C GLN A 75 -2.12 -6.23 -6.50
N ILE A 76 -1.03 -5.47 -6.34
CA ILE A 76 -1.06 -4.00 -6.35
C ILE A 76 -1.35 -3.47 -7.75
N LEU A 77 -0.69 -4.02 -8.78
CA LEU A 77 -0.92 -3.62 -10.17
C LEU A 77 -2.38 -3.81 -10.62
N GLU A 78 -3.00 -4.91 -10.21
CA GLU A 78 -4.43 -5.18 -10.47
C GLU A 78 -5.35 -4.16 -9.78
N ASP A 79 -5.06 -3.78 -8.53
CA ASP A 79 -5.82 -2.75 -7.81
C ASP A 79 -5.64 -1.37 -8.46
N VAL A 80 -4.40 -0.99 -8.82
CA VAL A 80 -4.08 0.26 -9.52
C VAL A 80 -4.81 0.32 -10.86
N THR A 81 -4.81 -0.77 -11.63
CA THR A 81 -5.51 -0.85 -12.93
C THR A 81 -7.01 -0.63 -12.79
N ARG A 82 -7.61 -1.15 -11.71
CA ARG A 82 -9.03 -0.97 -11.39
C ARG A 82 -9.34 0.45 -10.91
N ARG A 83 -8.54 1.01 -10.01
CA ARG A 83 -8.81 2.32 -9.37
C ARG A 83 -8.39 3.50 -10.22
N LYS A 84 -7.42 3.32 -11.11
CA LYS A 84 -6.86 4.34 -12.01
C LYS A 84 -6.46 5.63 -11.28
N PRO A 85 -5.63 5.56 -10.22
CA PRO A 85 -5.16 6.76 -9.55
C PRO A 85 -4.29 7.61 -10.49
N ARG A 86 -4.33 8.94 -10.34
CA ARG A 86 -3.49 9.86 -11.13
C ARG A 86 -2.00 9.67 -10.85
N GLN A 87 -1.65 9.42 -9.58
CA GLN A 87 -0.31 9.08 -9.10
C GLN A 87 -0.44 8.06 -7.97
N TRP A 88 0.58 7.22 -7.81
CA TRP A 88 0.63 6.20 -6.75
C TRP A 88 2.07 5.75 -6.49
N LEU A 89 2.27 5.14 -5.32
CA LEU A 89 3.46 4.42 -4.92
C LEU A 89 3.04 3.24 -4.02
N ALA A 90 3.93 2.27 -3.84
CA ALA A 90 3.82 1.17 -2.89
C ALA A 90 4.94 1.26 -1.84
N LEU A 91 4.64 0.87 -0.61
CA LEU A 91 5.62 0.65 0.46
C LEU A 91 5.47 -0.80 0.88
N ASP A 92 6.49 -1.62 0.63
CA ASP A 92 6.37 -3.07 0.84
C ASP A 92 7.74 -3.71 1.12
N ASP A 93 7.73 -4.74 1.96
CA ASP A 93 8.88 -5.60 2.23
C ASP A 93 8.88 -6.87 1.38
N ASP A 94 7.72 -7.23 0.82
CA ASP A 94 7.56 -8.36 -0.09
C ASP A 94 7.83 -7.91 -1.54
N ILE A 95 9.10 -8.01 -1.93
CA ILE A 95 9.60 -7.59 -3.25
C ILE A 95 9.78 -8.76 -4.22
N GLU A 96 9.36 -9.97 -3.84
CA GLU A 96 9.47 -11.17 -4.66
C GLU A 96 8.58 -11.05 -5.90
N ASP A 97 9.15 -11.37 -7.07
CA ASP A 97 8.49 -11.28 -8.38
C ASP A 97 7.76 -9.95 -8.63
N TRP A 98 8.37 -8.84 -8.19
CA TRP A 98 7.83 -7.50 -8.44
C TRP A 98 7.87 -7.18 -9.94
N PRO A 99 6.75 -6.77 -10.57
CA PRO A 99 6.76 -6.51 -12.00
C PRO A 99 7.71 -5.35 -12.36
N PRO A 100 8.68 -5.54 -13.30
CA PRO A 100 9.67 -4.51 -13.62
C PRO A 100 9.06 -3.17 -14.07
N ALA A 101 7.88 -3.22 -14.71
CA ALA A 101 7.16 -2.04 -15.22
C ALA A 101 6.64 -1.10 -14.12
N ILE A 102 6.61 -1.55 -12.85
CA ILE A 102 6.19 -0.75 -11.70
C ILE A 102 7.22 -0.74 -10.58
N LEU A 103 8.46 -1.11 -10.88
CA LEU A 103 9.53 -1.14 -9.88
C LEU A 103 9.89 0.29 -9.41
N ASP A 104 9.80 1.28 -10.30
CA ASP A 104 9.97 2.70 -9.99
C ASP A 104 8.87 3.28 -9.09
N ARG A 105 7.80 2.51 -8.84
CA ARG A 105 6.70 2.85 -7.92
C ARG A 105 6.85 2.22 -6.55
N LEU A 106 7.88 1.40 -6.32
CA LEU A 106 8.12 0.71 -5.05
C LEU A 106 9.12 1.47 -4.17
N VAL A 107 8.70 1.76 -2.94
CA VAL A 107 9.57 2.00 -1.80
C VAL A 107 9.78 0.64 -1.12
N ALA A 108 10.88 -0.03 -1.45
CA ALA A 108 11.21 -1.30 -0.81
C ALA A 108 11.68 -1.04 0.62
N CYS A 109 11.24 -1.86 1.57
CA CYS A 109 11.69 -1.80 2.96
C CYS A 109 12.09 -3.18 3.49
N ASP A 110 12.87 -3.23 4.56
CA ASP A 110 13.11 -4.48 5.28
C ASP A 110 11.95 -4.75 6.26
N GLY A 111 11.47 -5.99 6.34
CA GLY A 111 10.32 -6.33 7.18
C GLY A 111 10.54 -6.16 8.69
N LYS A 112 11.80 -6.08 9.15
CA LYS A 112 12.16 -5.87 10.57
C LYS A 112 12.34 -4.41 10.90
N THR A 113 12.93 -3.60 10.01
CA THR A 113 13.18 -2.18 10.27
C THR A 113 12.08 -1.27 9.70
N GLY A 114 11.44 -1.65 8.60
CA GLY A 114 10.40 -0.88 7.94
C GLY A 114 10.77 0.59 7.78
N LEU A 115 9.89 1.50 8.20
CA LEU A 115 10.14 2.95 8.12
C LEU A 115 11.08 3.50 9.20
N SER A 116 11.55 2.68 10.15
CA SER A 116 12.60 3.14 11.07
C SER A 116 13.97 3.24 10.44
N ASP A 117 14.17 2.60 9.29
CA ASP A 117 15.35 2.83 8.47
C ASP A 117 15.27 4.24 7.82
N PRO A 118 16.23 5.14 8.12
CA PRO A 118 16.25 6.48 7.55
C PRO A 118 16.28 6.51 6.02
N GLN A 119 16.89 5.50 5.37
CA GLN A 119 16.94 5.44 3.91
C GLN A 119 15.56 5.12 3.32
N THR A 120 14.85 4.17 3.90
CA THR A 120 13.46 3.84 3.54
C THR A 120 12.53 5.04 3.75
N LEU A 121 12.64 5.74 4.89
CA LEU A 121 11.82 6.92 5.18
C LEU A 121 12.09 8.07 4.19
N MET A 122 13.36 8.29 3.86
CA MET A 122 13.77 9.30 2.86
C MET A 122 13.24 8.94 1.46
N ALA A 123 13.33 7.68 1.05
CA ALA A 123 12.78 7.22 -0.23
C ALA A 123 11.26 7.41 -0.32
N LEU A 124 10.53 7.11 0.77
CA LEU A 124 9.09 7.38 0.85
C LEU A 124 8.80 8.88 0.67
N ARG A 125 9.52 9.73 1.39
CA ARG A 125 9.36 11.19 1.33
C ARG A 125 9.58 11.73 -0.08
N ASP A 126 10.68 11.32 -0.71
CA ASP A 126 11.04 11.75 -2.07
C ASP A 126 9.97 11.33 -3.09
N MET A 127 9.44 10.11 -2.98
CA MET A 127 8.41 9.62 -3.89
C MET A 127 7.05 10.29 -3.67
N LEU A 128 6.69 10.57 -2.42
CA LEU A 128 5.50 11.36 -2.10
C LEU A 128 5.60 12.76 -2.71
N GLN A 129 6.74 13.44 -2.54
CA GLN A 129 6.98 14.76 -3.10
C GLN A 129 6.92 14.76 -4.63
N LYS A 130 7.52 13.75 -5.30
CA LYS A 130 7.44 13.59 -6.76
C LYS A 130 6.01 13.38 -7.23
N CYS A 131 5.24 12.54 -6.54
CA CYS A 131 3.83 12.30 -6.87
C CYS A 131 3.01 13.58 -6.72
N ASP A 132 3.18 14.32 -5.63
CA ASP A 132 2.47 15.57 -5.37
C ASP A 132 2.81 16.64 -6.42
N ALA A 133 4.10 16.85 -6.72
CA ALA A 133 4.53 17.77 -7.76
C ALA A 133 3.93 17.44 -9.14
N ALA A 134 3.85 16.16 -9.50
CA ALA A 134 3.23 15.71 -10.74
C ALA A 134 1.70 15.91 -10.79
N LEU A 135 1.04 16.02 -9.64
CA LEU A 135 -0.39 16.36 -9.55
C LEU A 135 -0.64 17.86 -9.70
N VAL A 136 0.24 18.69 -9.13
CA VAL A 136 0.16 20.17 -9.15
C VAL A 136 0.56 20.75 -10.51
N GLY A 137 1.60 20.19 -11.16
CA GLY A 137 2.10 20.68 -12.45
C GLY A 137 1.24 20.37 -13.68
N ASN A 138 0.09 19.69 -13.49
CA ASN A 138 -0.85 19.31 -14.55
C ASN A 138 -2.12 20.21 -14.56
N HIS A 139 -1.98 21.46 -14.12
CA HIS A 139 -3.02 22.50 -14.16
C HIS A 139 -2.68 23.60 -15.16
#